data_AF-A0A923ZTQ5-F1
#
_entry.id   AF-A0A923ZTQ5-F1
#
_cell.length_a   1.000
_cell.length_b   1.000
_cell.length_c   1.000
_cell.angle_alpha   90.00
_cell.angle_beta   90.00
_cell.angle_gamma   90.00
#
_symmetry.space_group_name_H-M   'P 1'
#
loop_
_entity.id
_entity.type
_entity.pdbx_description
1 polymer ?
#
loop_
_entity_poly.entity_id
_entity_poly.type
_entity_poly.pdbx_seq_one_letter_code
_entity_poly.pdbx_strand_id
1 'polypeptide(L)' 'DLQNLDEGDLKYKVDFRNIYSTILDKWLQTDSIAVLGKRFEGLGFV' A
#
# COMPACT_ATOMS: atom_id res chain seq x y z
N ASP A 1 -11.86 -3.96 -22.54
CA ASP A 1 -12.48 -2.97 -21.66
C ASP A 1 -11.36 -2.11 -21.08
N LEU A 2 -11.16 -0.92 -21.64
CA LEU A 2 -10.05 0.00 -21.34
C LEU A 2 -10.57 1.35 -20.81
N GLN A 3 -11.83 1.38 -20.35
CA GLN A 3 -12.55 2.64 -20.10
C GLN A 3 -12.40 3.20 -18.67
N ASN A 4 -11.38 2.76 -17.92
CA ASN A 4 -11.10 3.24 -16.56
C ASN A 4 -9.67 3.79 -16.41
N LEU A 5 -9.23 4.60 -17.37
CA LEU A 5 -8.00 5.38 -17.27
C LEU A 5 -8.36 6.79 -16.78
N ASP A 6 -7.69 7.25 -15.73
CA ASP A 6 -7.63 8.67 -15.37
C ASP A 6 -6.35 9.19 -16.03
N GLU A 7 -6.46 10.09 -17.01
CA GLU A 7 -5.32 10.68 -17.75
C GLU A 7 -4.29 9.69 -18.37
N GLY A 8 -4.68 8.44 -18.62
CA GLY A 8 -3.79 7.43 -19.23
C GLY A 8 -3.07 6.53 -18.21
N ASP A 9 -3.27 6.77 -16.92
CA ASP A 9 -2.80 5.90 -15.85
C ASP A 9 -3.89 4.96 -15.33
N LEU A 10 -3.47 3.77 -14.90
CA LEU A 10 -4.35 2.80 -14.26
C LEU A 10 -4.95 3.41 -12.99
N LYS A 11 -6.30 3.43 -12.91
CA LYS A 11 -7.07 3.74 -11.69
C LYS A 11 -6.90 2.66 -10.61
N TYR A 12 -5.69 2.39 -10.15
CA TYR A 12 -5.47 1.69 -8.90
C TYR A 12 -5.09 2.71 -7.84
N LYS A 13 -6.12 3.37 -7.31
CA LYS A 13 -6.07 4.16 -6.07
C LYS A 13 -5.95 3.24 -4.84
N VAL A 14 -5.18 2.16 -4.96
CA VAL A 14 -4.76 1.39 -3.80
C VAL A 14 -3.77 2.29 -3.09
N ASP A 15 -4.02 2.61 -1.83
CA ASP A 15 -3.06 3.36 -1.05
C ASP A 15 -1.78 2.50 -0.92
N PHE A 16 -0.80 2.74 -1.79
CA PHE A 16 0.45 1.98 -1.85
C PHE A 16 1.20 1.99 -0.52
N ARG A 17 0.90 2.95 0.36
CA ARG A 17 1.46 3.04 1.71
C ARG A 17 0.99 1.88 2.59
N ASN A 18 -0.21 1.34 2.36
CA ASN A 18 -0.69 0.14 3.02
C ASN A 18 0.09 -1.11 2.58
N ILE A 19 0.51 -1.17 1.31
CA ILE A 19 1.37 -2.24 0.78
C ILE A 19 2.74 -2.18 1.46
N TYR A 20 3.35 -0.99 1.51
CA TYR A 20 4.64 -0.81 2.16
C TYR A 20 4.59 -1.15 3.65
N SER A 21 3.56 -0.70 4.37
CA SER A 21 3.36 -1.10 5.77
C SER A 21 3.29 -2.62 5.91
N THR A 22 2.56 -3.30 5.02
CA THR A 22 2.42 -4.76 5.04
C THR A 22 3.74 -5.48 4.81
N ILE A 23 4.56 -5.01 3.86
CA ILE A 23 5.87 -5.61 3.57
C ILE A 23 6.84 -5.38 4.74
N LEU A 24 6.88 -4.16 5.27
CA LEU A 24 7.72 -3.81 6.42
C LEU A 24 7.38 -4.68 7.64
N ASP A 25 6.09 -4.77 7.98
CA ASP A 25 5.64 -5.51 9.16
C ASP A 25 5.70 -7.04 8.97
N LYS A 26 5.18 -7.58 7.84
CA LYS A 26 5.03 -9.04 7.67
C LYS A 26 6.28 -9.72 7.10
N TRP A 27 7.07 -9.05 6.26
CA TRP A 27 8.20 -9.69 5.57
C TRP A 27 9.52 -9.28 6.19
N LEU A 28 9.71 -7.99 6.47
CA LEU A 28 10.95 -7.47 7.04
C LEU A 28 10.95 -7.43 8.57
N GLN A 29 9.82 -7.78 9.21
CA GLN A 29 9.63 -7.78 10.67
C GLN A 29 10.13 -6.49 11.33
N THR A 30 9.94 -5.35 10.65
CA THR A 30 10.42 -4.04 11.08
C THR A 30 9.24 -3.13 11.38
N ASP A 31 9.45 -2.13 12.25
CA ASP A 31 8.41 -1.18 12.62
C ASP A 31 8.09 -0.25 11.44
N SER A 32 6.99 -0.53 10.76
CA SER A 32 6.51 0.32 9.66
C SER A 32 6.20 1.76 10.09
N ILE A 33 5.85 2.01 11.35
CA ILE A 33 5.54 3.36 11.84
C ILE A 33 6.81 4.19 11.98
N ALA A 34 7.90 3.58 12.47
CA ALA A 34 9.19 4.24 12.55
C ALA A 34 9.71 4.67 11.17
N VAL A 35 9.41 3.88 10.13
CA VAL A 35 9.85 4.15 8.74
C VAL A 35 8.90 5.12 8.01
N LEU A 36 7.59 4.93 8.15
CA LEU A 36 6.58 5.68 7.38
C LEU A 36 6.01 6.90 8.14
N GLY A 37 6.35 7.06 9.42
CA GLY A 37 5.96 8.19 10.27
C GLY A 37 4.50 8.19 10.76
N LYS A 38 3.68 7.25 10.28
CA LYS A 38 2.30 7.05 10.73
C LYS A 38 1.85 5.62 10.46
N ARG A 39 0.82 5.17 11.18
CA ARG A 39 0.21 3.86 10.97
C ARG A 39 -0.61 3.85 9.69
N PHE A 40 -0.40 2.83 8.88
CA PHE A 40 -1.21 2.50 7.72
C PHE A 40 -1.89 1.16 7.99
N GLU A 41 -3.17 1.04 7.64
CA GLU A 41 -3.86 -0.24 7.74
C GLU A 41 -3.32 -1.14 6.62
N GLY A 42 -2.43 -2.06 7.00
CA GLY A 42 -1.91 -3.06 6.07
C GLY A 42 -3.03 -3.80 5.36
N LEU A 43 -2.75 -4.33 4.17
CA LEU A 43 -3.77 -5.03 3.41
C LEU A 43 -4.19 -6.31 4.15
N GLY A 44 -5.47 -6.39 4.50
CA GLY A 44 -6.09 -7.49 5.23
C GLY A 44 -6.22 -8.79 4.45
N PHE A 45 -5.34 -9.06 3.48
CA PHE A 45 -5.22 -10.40 2.93
C PHE A 45 -4.38 -11.24 3.91
N VAL A 46 -5.04 -12.21 4.51
CA VAL A 46 -4.46 -13.35 5.22
C VAL A 46 -5.21 -14.58 4.72
#